data_AF-A7VY21-F1
#
_entry.id   AF-A7VY21-F1
#
_cell.length_a   1.000
_cell.length_b   1.000
_cell.length_c   1.000
_cell.angle_alpha   90.00
_cell.angle_beta   90.00
_cell.angle_gamma   90.00
#
_symmetry.space_group_name_H-M   'P 1'
#
loop_
_entity.id
_entity.type
_entity.pdbx_description
1 polymer ?
#
loop_
_entity_poly.entity_id
_entity_poly.type
_entity_poly.pdbx_seq_one_letter_code
_entity_poly.pdbx_strand_id
1 'polypeptide(L)'
;MKKFLSVTLALLILFNLTSCYRPNTIFRTERSDLYAVTCFSVPYIAGNPEWDKVFIMEQDSQGRTLYKYIANTKFLSDYSDDFVYAMVICQKSDENFAYYYDDFNFILSEDGEFGEEEITKLKNWNDWSQNLDYSKMAKVQNNYHPHKTSYSYSETDFLNYNEDDILKAWEPYFNDVNLSYRIDLVSKDAKDRYLFAIRELGDDGYKNSYFVICNSNFEIESPKGIQEINDIFNCQETLHIFKERNHWEALH
;
A
#
# COMPACT_ATOMS: atom_id res chain seq x y z
N MET A 1 31.16 32.01 -32.90
CA MET A 1 30.10 31.02 -33.22
C MET A 1 30.42 29.61 -32.73
N LYS A 2 31.54 28.96 -33.12
CA LYS A 2 31.87 27.58 -32.67
C LYS A 2 31.90 27.40 -31.13
N LYS A 3 32.55 28.30 -30.39
CA LYS A 3 32.58 28.26 -28.91
C LYS A 3 31.20 28.43 -28.27
N PHE A 4 30.33 29.24 -28.87
CA PHE A 4 28.97 29.47 -28.38
C PHE A 4 28.11 28.22 -28.59
N LEU A 5 28.21 27.59 -29.77
CA LEU A 5 27.52 26.34 -30.09
C LEU A 5 27.95 25.19 -29.17
N SER A 6 29.25 25.07 -28.85
CA SER A 6 29.75 24.07 -27.92
C SER A 6 29.24 24.26 -26.49
N VAL A 7 29.12 25.51 -26.03
CA VAL A 7 28.56 25.82 -24.70
C VAL A 7 27.07 25.53 -24.64
N THR A 8 26.31 25.89 -25.69
CA THR A 8 24.87 25.58 -25.76
C THR A 8 24.63 24.07 -25.80
N LEU A 9 25.44 23.31 -26.54
CA LEU A 9 25.33 21.84 -26.59
C LEU A 9 25.68 21.20 -25.24
N ALA A 10 26.73 21.70 -24.56
CA ALA A 10 27.10 21.21 -23.23
C ALA A 10 25.99 21.51 -22.20
N LEU A 11 25.37 22.70 -22.24
CA LEU A 11 24.24 23.04 -21.39
C LEU A 11 23.02 22.17 -21.69
N LEU A 12 22.69 21.94 -22.96
CA LEU A 12 21.60 21.02 -23.35
C LEU A 12 21.84 19.60 -22.82
N ILE A 13 23.07 19.09 -22.92
CA ILE A 13 23.42 17.77 -22.36
C ILE A 13 23.26 17.78 -20.83
N LEU A 14 23.75 18.81 -20.13
CA LEU A 14 23.61 18.93 -18.67
C LEU A 14 22.15 19.05 -18.22
N PHE A 15 21.31 19.81 -18.93
CA PHE A 15 19.87 19.92 -18.65
C PHE A 15 19.14 18.58 -18.90
N ASN A 16 19.52 17.83 -19.93
CA ASN A 16 18.97 16.48 -20.15
C ASN A 16 19.42 15.48 -19.10
N LEU A 17 20.64 15.61 -18.55
CA LEU A 17 21.13 14.75 -17.46
C LEU A 17 20.41 15.04 -16.12
N THR A 18 19.87 16.24 -15.90
CA THR A 18 19.03 16.54 -14.73
C THR A 18 17.58 16.05 -14.85
N SER A 19 17.12 15.66 -16.04
CA SER A 19 15.72 15.21 -16.27
C SER A 19 15.33 13.92 -15.53
N CYS A 20 16.31 13.18 -15.02
CA CYS A 20 16.09 11.96 -14.23
C CYS A 20 15.99 12.23 -12.71
N TYR A 21 16.09 13.49 -12.26
CA TYR A 21 15.92 13.83 -10.87
C TYR A 21 14.43 13.95 -10.52
N ARG A 22 13.94 12.98 -9.73
CA ARG A 22 12.57 12.96 -9.21
C ARG A 22 12.65 13.15 -7.69
N PRO A 23 12.45 14.36 -7.16
CA PRO A 23 12.51 14.58 -5.73
C PRO A 23 11.37 13.82 -5.03
N ASN A 24 11.60 13.52 -3.75
CA ASN A 24 10.64 12.88 -2.84
C ASN A 24 10.24 11.46 -3.20
N THR A 25 10.88 10.82 -4.20
CA THR A 25 10.67 9.39 -4.42
C THR A 25 11.24 8.57 -3.27
N ILE A 26 10.73 7.35 -3.08
CA ILE A 26 11.16 6.51 -1.95
C ILE A 26 12.68 6.26 -1.98
N PHE A 27 13.25 5.92 -3.14
CA PHE A 27 14.70 5.76 -3.26
C PHE A 27 15.51 7.03 -2.98
N ARG A 28 14.93 8.22 -3.19
CA ARG A 28 15.62 9.49 -2.95
C ARG A 28 15.53 9.96 -1.50
N THR A 29 14.47 9.56 -0.81
CA THR A 29 14.23 9.93 0.59
C THR A 29 14.85 8.93 1.57
N GLU A 30 15.29 7.77 1.08
CA GLU A 30 15.83 6.68 1.90
C GLU A 30 14.85 6.18 2.98
N ARG A 31 13.53 6.37 2.75
CA ARG A 31 12.45 5.98 3.68
C ARG A 31 11.84 4.62 3.32
N SER A 32 12.68 3.58 3.28
CA SER A 32 12.21 2.20 3.09
C SER A 32 11.29 1.73 4.21
N ASP A 33 11.41 2.31 5.41
CA ASP A 33 10.54 2.11 6.56
C ASP A 33 9.09 2.54 6.26
N LEU A 34 8.90 3.79 5.82
CA LEU A 34 7.57 4.33 5.50
C LEU A 34 6.96 3.64 4.27
N TYR A 35 7.80 3.29 3.30
CA TYR A 35 7.38 2.54 2.13
C TYR A 35 6.84 1.15 2.50
N ALA A 36 7.59 0.40 3.31
CA ALA A 36 7.18 -0.93 3.75
C ALA A 36 5.87 -0.88 4.55
N VAL A 37 5.71 0.09 5.45
CA VAL A 37 4.44 0.30 6.20
C VAL A 37 3.28 0.52 5.24
N THR A 38 3.43 1.43 4.26
CA THR A 38 2.35 1.71 3.31
C THR A 38 1.94 0.46 2.53
N CYS A 39 2.90 -0.29 1.98
CA CYS A 39 2.59 -1.46 1.15
C CYS A 39 1.97 -2.62 1.96
N PHE A 40 2.23 -2.69 3.28
CA PHE A 40 1.73 -3.78 4.14
C PHE A 40 0.48 -3.42 4.94
N SER A 41 0.06 -2.14 4.92
CA SER A 41 -1.09 -1.68 5.70
C SER A 41 -2.19 -1.07 4.85
N VAL A 42 -1.86 -0.57 3.64
CA VAL A 42 -2.82 0.18 2.81
C VAL A 42 -3.27 -0.69 1.62
N PRO A 43 -4.56 -1.04 1.54
CA PRO A 43 -5.11 -1.75 0.40
C PRO A 43 -4.84 -1.02 -0.93
N TYR A 44 -4.65 -1.79 -2.01
CA TYR A 44 -4.49 -1.30 -3.39
C TYR A 44 -3.22 -0.49 -3.69
N ILE A 45 -2.28 -0.41 -2.74
CA ILE A 45 -0.97 0.22 -2.92
C ILE A 45 0.12 -0.86 -2.92
N ALA A 46 0.47 -1.34 -4.12
CA ALA A 46 1.54 -2.32 -4.30
C ALA A 46 2.96 -1.74 -4.20
N GLY A 47 3.07 -0.42 -4.33
CA GLY A 47 4.30 0.31 -4.18
C GLY A 47 5.22 0.27 -5.41
N ASN A 48 5.82 1.41 -5.73
CA ASN A 48 6.86 1.55 -6.74
C ASN A 48 7.92 2.56 -6.28
N PRO A 49 9.04 2.12 -5.68
CA PRO A 49 9.97 3.01 -5.00
C PRO A 49 10.67 4.04 -5.89
N GLU A 50 10.65 3.85 -7.22
CA GLU A 50 11.17 4.78 -8.22
C GLU A 50 10.20 5.92 -8.59
N TRP A 51 8.91 5.71 -8.36
CA TRP A 51 7.83 6.60 -8.82
C TRP A 51 6.99 7.15 -7.69
N ASP A 52 6.74 6.33 -6.68
CA ASP A 52 5.98 6.70 -5.52
C ASP A 52 6.72 7.73 -4.70
N LYS A 53 5.95 8.62 -4.09
CA LYS A 53 6.49 9.75 -3.33
C LYS A 53 6.04 9.72 -1.89
N VAL A 54 6.90 10.21 -1.02
CA VAL A 54 6.62 10.35 0.40
C VAL A 54 6.93 11.77 0.87
N PHE A 55 6.03 12.33 1.66
CA PHE A 55 6.13 13.65 2.26
C PHE A 55 5.84 13.53 3.75
N ILE A 56 6.84 13.79 4.58
CA ILE A 56 6.64 13.82 6.03
C ILE A 56 5.88 15.10 6.37
N MET A 57 4.73 14.95 7.01
CA MET A 57 3.87 16.07 7.39
C MET A 57 4.18 16.52 8.82
N GLU A 58 4.30 15.56 9.74
CA GLU A 58 4.47 15.82 11.16
C GLU A 58 5.16 14.63 11.85
N GLN A 59 5.86 14.91 12.94
CA GLN A 59 6.29 13.90 13.91
C GLN A 59 5.85 14.30 15.31
N ASP A 60 5.36 13.34 16.08
CA ASP A 60 4.96 13.58 17.46
C ASP A 60 6.12 13.40 18.46
N SER A 61 5.85 13.72 19.73
CA SER A 61 6.84 13.58 20.82
C SER A 61 7.28 12.15 21.12
N GLN A 62 6.56 11.14 20.61
CA GLN A 62 6.89 9.72 20.77
C GLN A 62 7.66 9.17 19.57
N GLY A 63 7.88 9.99 18.53
CA GLY A 63 8.59 9.61 17.31
C GLY A 63 7.67 9.01 16.23
N ARG A 64 6.35 9.04 16.40
CA ARG A 64 5.42 8.64 15.34
C ARG A 64 5.55 9.59 14.17
N THR A 65 5.54 9.07 12.95
CA THR A 65 5.63 9.87 11.73
C THR A 65 4.31 9.84 10.98
N LEU A 66 3.68 11.01 10.81
CA LEU A 66 2.56 11.22 9.90
C LEU A 66 3.12 11.66 8.54
N TYR A 67 2.73 10.97 7.48
CA TYR A 67 3.23 11.25 6.14
C TYR A 67 2.15 11.07 5.07
N LYS A 68 2.24 11.87 4.02
CA LYS A 68 1.49 11.71 2.79
C LYS A 68 2.29 10.81 1.84
N TYR A 69 1.66 9.78 1.34
CA TYR A 69 2.17 8.87 0.33
C TYR A 69 1.40 9.06 -0.96
N ILE A 70 2.11 9.12 -2.09
CA ILE A 70 1.51 9.22 -3.43
C ILE A 70 1.94 7.96 -4.18
N ALA A 71 1.00 7.03 -4.33
CA ALA A 71 1.22 5.79 -5.05
C ALA A 71 0.90 5.99 -6.52
N ASN A 72 1.82 5.63 -7.41
CA ASN A 72 1.51 5.50 -8.84
C ASN A 72 0.76 4.18 -9.04
N THR A 73 -0.55 4.25 -9.01
CA THR A 73 -1.43 3.12 -9.28
C THR A 73 -2.34 3.50 -10.43
N LYS A 74 -1.89 3.15 -11.65
CA LYS A 74 -2.61 3.38 -12.92
C LYS A 74 -4.00 2.74 -13.01
N PHE A 75 -4.41 2.00 -11.98
CA PHE A 75 -5.55 1.10 -12.03
C PHE A 75 -6.43 1.19 -10.77
N LEU A 76 -6.48 2.36 -10.11
CA LEU A 76 -7.59 2.72 -9.23
C LEU A 76 -8.49 3.81 -9.85
N SER A 77 -8.32 4.09 -11.15
CA SER A 77 -8.98 5.17 -11.86
C SER A 77 -10.45 4.83 -12.19
N ASP A 78 -11.31 4.87 -11.19
CA ASP A 78 -12.66 5.41 -11.42
C ASP A 78 -12.57 6.94 -11.73
N TYR A 79 -11.43 7.56 -11.45
CA TYR A 79 -11.18 9.01 -11.51
C TYR A 79 -9.85 9.37 -12.17
N SER A 80 -9.72 10.64 -12.57
CA SER A 80 -8.93 11.11 -13.72
C SER A 80 -7.40 11.08 -13.61
N ASP A 81 -6.81 10.60 -12.52
CA ASP A 81 -5.36 10.62 -12.31
C ASP A 81 -4.80 9.23 -11.92
N ASP A 82 -3.61 8.89 -12.45
CA ASP A 82 -2.88 7.62 -12.23
C ASP A 82 -2.35 7.44 -10.79
N PHE A 83 -2.92 8.14 -9.80
CA PHE A 83 -2.38 8.21 -8.44
C PHE A 83 -3.45 7.99 -7.39
N VAL A 84 -3.04 7.34 -6.31
CA VAL A 84 -3.81 7.26 -5.07
C VAL A 84 -2.99 7.85 -3.95
N TYR A 85 -3.67 8.61 -3.12
CA TYR A 85 -3.06 9.32 -2.02
C TYR A 85 -3.42 8.62 -0.72
N ALA A 86 -2.42 8.38 0.11
CA ALA A 86 -2.63 7.88 1.46
C ALA A 86 -2.03 8.87 2.45
N MET A 87 -2.73 9.12 3.55
CA MET A 87 -2.15 9.73 4.74
C MET A 87 -1.95 8.61 5.75
N VAL A 88 -0.71 8.38 6.17
CA VAL A 88 -0.32 7.18 6.92
C VAL A 88 0.47 7.57 8.17
N ILE A 89 0.31 6.79 9.24
CA ILE A 89 1.10 6.89 10.46
C ILE A 89 2.00 5.66 10.61
N CYS A 90 3.30 5.90 10.68
CA CYS A 90 4.27 4.93 11.17
C CYS A 90 4.51 5.19 12.66
N GLN A 91 4.38 4.16 13.49
CA GLN A 91 4.46 4.29 14.95
C GLN A 91 5.91 4.49 15.42
N LYS A 92 6.83 3.74 14.83
CA LYS A 92 8.28 3.84 15.03
C LYS A 92 8.99 3.05 13.93
N SER A 93 10.26 3.35 13.72
CA SER A 93 11.15 2.52 12.92
C SER A 93 12.52 2.43 13.61
N ASP A 94 13.19 1.29 13.42
CA ASP A 94 14.60 1.09 13.73
C ASP A 94 15.36 0.77 12.43
N GLU A 95 16.61 0.30 12.49
CA GLU A 95 17.39 -0.02 11.29
C GLU A 95 16.78 -1.15 10.46
N ASN A 96 16.05 -2.08 11.08
CA ASN A 96 15.59 -3.31 10.45
C ASN A 96 14.08 -3.35 10.24
N PHE A 97 13.30 -2.74 11.14
CA PHE A 97 11.85 -2.86 11.16
C PHE A 97 11.15 -1.51 11.31
N ALA A 98 9.97 -1.44 10.71
CA ALA A 98 8.98 -0.39 10.92
C ALA A 98 7.74 -1.00 11.58
N TYR A 99 7.09 -0.21 12.43
CA TYR A 99 5.98 -0.65 13.25
C TYR A 99 4.77 0.25 12.99
N TYR A 100 3.59 -0.35 12.95
CA TYR A 100 2.34 0.35 12.65
C TYR A 100 1.17 -0.33 13.36
N TYR A 101 0.05 0.38 13.50
CA TYR A 101 -1.20 -0.23 13.97
C TYR A 101 -1.96 -0.80 12.77
N ASP A 102 -2.17 -2.12 12.76
CA ASP A 102 -2.52 -2.89 11.56
C ASP A 102 -3.86 -2.51 10.89
N ASP A 103 -4.75 -1.83 11.61
CA ASP A 103 -6.14 -1.62 11.18
C ASP A 103 -6.52 -0.18 10.86
N PHE A 104 -5.80 0.79 11.43
CA PHE A 104 -6.23 2.20 11.43
C PHE A 104 -5.09 3.18 11.19
N ASN A 105 -3.94 2.72 10.69
CA ASN A 105 -2.79 3.59 10.46
C ASN A 105 -2.89 4.43 9.18
N PHE A 106 -3.98 4.37 8.42
CA PHE A 106 -4.11 5.08 7.16
C PHE A 106 -5.52 5.65 6.90
N ILE A 107 -5.56 6.70 6.07
CA ILE A 107 -6.74 7.16 5.33
C ILE A 107 -6.36 7.34 3.85
N LEU A 108 -7.32 7.16 2.95
CA LEU A 108 -7.12 7.26 1.51
C LEU A 108 -7.85 8.47 0.95
N SER A 109 -7.32 9.03 -0.14
CA SER A 109 -7.94 10.16 -0.85
C SER A 109 -7.77 10.04 -2.36
N GLU A 110 -8.86 10.45 -3.00
CA GLU A 110 -9.03 10.82 -4.40
C GLU A 110 -8.05 11.82 -4.97
N ASP A 111 -8.35 13.06 -4.63
CA ASP A 111 -7.70 14.28 -5.10
C ASP A 111 -6.42 14.58 -4.32
N GLY A 112 -6.13 13.78 -3.30
CA GLY A 112 -5.02 13.95 -2.40
C GLY A 112 -5.23 15.02 -1.34
N GLU A 113 -6.44 15.57 -1.23
CA GLU A 113 -6.84 16.42 -0.14
C GLU A 113 -7.32 15.56 1.04
N PHE A 114 -7.00 16.01 2.26
CA PHE A 114 -7.38 15.33 3.50
C PHE A 114 -7.92 16.38 4.46
N GLY A 115 -9.13 16.20 4.96
CA GLY A 115 -9.74 17.13 5.90
C GLY A 115 -9.06 17.10 7.27
N GLU A 116 -9.06 18.24 7.97
CA GLU A 116 -8.50 18.32 9.33
C GLU A 116 -9.19 17.33 10.30
N GLU A 117 -10.50 17.12 10.14
CA GLU A 117 -11.26 16.16 10.95
C GLU A 117 -10.81 14.72 10.69
N GLU A 118 -10.53 14.34 9.44
CA GLU A 118 -10.06 13.00 9.07
C GLU A 118 -8.66 12.75 9.59
N ILE A 119 -7.75 13.73 9.46
CA ILE A 119 -6.41 13.66 10.02
C ILE A 119 -6.47 13.57 11.55
N THR A 120 -7.37 14.31 12.19
CA THR A 120 -7.57 14.26 13.64
C THR A 120 -8.08 12.87 14.08
N LYS A 121 -9.03 12.31 13.33
CA LYS A 121 -9.55 10.95 13.56
C LYS A 121 -8.44 9.91 13.41
N LEU A 122 -7.63 10.00 12.35
CA LEU A 122 -6.47 9.14 12.11
C LEU A 122 -5.48 9.22 13.27
N LYS A 123 -5.13 10.43 13.72
CA LYS A 123 -4.25 10.66 14.87
C LYS A 123 -4.80 10.03 16.15
N ASN A 124 -6.09 10.20 16.41
CA ASN A 124 -6.74 9.63 17.59
C ASN A 124 -6.72 8.09 17.58
N TRP A 125 -6.97 7.45 16.43
CA TRP A 125 -6.85 5.99 16.28
C TRP A 125 -5.43 5.47 16.49
N ASN A 126 -4.42 6.32 16.27
CA ASN A 126 -3.02 5.98 16.37
C ASN A 126 -2.37 6.45 17.68
N ASP A 127 -3.18 6.77 18.69
CA ASP A 127 -2.74 7.21 20.01
C ASP A 127 -1.78 8.43 19.95
N TRP A 128 -1.99 9.35 18.99
CA TRP A 128 -1.07 10.47 18.73
C TRP A 128 -0.74 11.26 19.99
N SER A 129 0.55 11.52 20.21
CA SER A 129 1.10 12.16 21.42
C SER A 129 0.82 11.43 22.76
N GLN A 130 0.20 10.25 22.74
CA GLN A 130 0.07 9.35 23.90
C GLN A 130 1.16 8.28 23.87
N ASN A 131 1.38 7.56 24.98
CA ASN A 131 2.36 6.47 25.02
C ASN A 131 2.10 5.42 23.93
N LEU A 132 3.18 4.86 23.37
CA LEU A 132 3.10 3.79 22.38
C LEU A 132 2.49 2.52 22.98
N ASP A 133 1.49 1.95 22.31
CA ASP A 133 0.91 0.66 22.68
C ASP A 133 1.50 -0.45 21.79
N TYR A 134 2.54 -1.11 22.31
CA TYR A 134 3.23 -2.20 21.62
C TYR A 134 2.33 -3.41 21.35
N SER A 135 1.23 -3.59 22.09
CA SER A 135 0.33 -4.72 21.87
C SER A 135 -0.50 -4.61 20.59
N LYS A 136 -0.67 -3.38 20.08
CA LYS A 136 -1.37 -3.09 18.82
C LYS A 136 -0.44 -3.09 17.59
N MET A 137 0.87 -3.19 17.80
CA MET A 137 1.84 -2.99 16.73
C MET A 137 2.04 -4.27 15.92
N ALA A 138 1.78 -4.16 14.62
CA ALA A 138 2.41 -5.01 13.62
C ALA A 138 3.84 -4.49 13.34
N LYS A 139 4.72 -5.39 12.88
CA LYS A 139 6.04 -5.03 12.36
C LYS A 139 6.21 -5.52 10.93
N VAL A 140 6.92 -4.74 10.13
CA VAL A 140 7.35 -5.06 8.78
C VAL A 140 8.84 -4.77 8.64
N GLN A 141 9.55 -5.57 7.84
CA GLN A 141 10.95 -5.33 7.57
C GLN A 141 11.12 -4.08 6.71
N ASN A 142 12.08 -3.23 7.05
CA ASN A 142 12.48 -2.07 6.24
C ASN A 142 13.09 -2.58 4.93
N ASN A 143 12.29 -2.56 3.86
CA ASN A 143 12.70 -3.12 2.59
C ASN A 143 11.98 -2.40 1.45
N TYR A 144 12.71 -2.10 0.38
CA TYR A 144 12.15 -1.63 -0.90
C TYR A 144 11.42 -2.73 -1.68
N HIS A 145 11.46 -3.95 -1.15
CA HIS A 145 10.85 -5.15 -1.69
C HIS A 145 10.08 -5.87 -0.58
N PRO A 146 9.04 -5.27 0.00
CA PRO A 146 8.49 -5.72 1.27
C PRO A 146 7.77 -7.08 1.11
N HIS A 147 7.31 -7.44 -0.10
CA HIS A 147 6.75 -8.77 -0.44
C HIS A 147 7.80 -9.77 -0.92
N LYS A 148 9.09 -9.54 -0.63
CA LYS A 148 10.17 -10.44 -1.03
C LYS A 148 10.00 -11.81 -0.38
N THR A 149 9.87 -12.85 -1.19
CA THR A 149 9.94 -14.26 -0.76
C THR A 149 11.25 -14.88 -1.25
N SER A 150 11.43 -16.19 -1.04
CA SER A 150 12.57 -16.92 -1.61
C SER A 150 12.65 -16.87 -3.15
N TYR A 151 11.55 -16.51 -3.83
CA TYR A 151 11.43 -16.50 -5.29
C TYR A 151 10.85 -15.20 -5.89
N SER A 152 10.35 -14.26 -5.07
CA SER A 152 9.82 -12.96 -5.53
C SER A 152 10.62 -11.78 -4.97
N TYR A 153 10.81 -10.71 -5.74
CA TYR A 153 11.48 -9.47 -5.31
C TYR A 153 10.50 -8.29 -5.23
N SER A 154 9.21 -8.49 -5.41
CA SER A 154 8.17 -7.47 -5.31
C SER A 154 6.81 -8.15 -5.15
N GLU A 155 5.77 -7.37 -4.86
CA GLU A 155 4.40 -7.87 -4.93
C GLU A 155 4.06 -8.34 -6.34
N THR A 156 4.44 -7.54 -7.33
CA THR A 156 4.25 -7.88 -8.75
C THR A 156 4.89 -9.22 -9.08
N ASP A 157 6.11 -9.49 -8.61
CA ASP A 157 6.72 -10.81 -8.79
C ASP A 157 5.93 -11.90 -8.07
N PHE A 158 5.50 -11.66 -6.83
CA PHE A 158 4.70 -12.62 -6.07
C PHE A 158 3.43 -12.98 -6.84
N LEU A 159 2.67 -11.99 -7.29
CA LEU A 159 1.45 -12.18 -8.07
C LEU A 159 1.75 -12.85 -9.41
N ASN A 160 2.74 -12.38 -10.18
CA ASN A 160 3.12 -13.00 -11.46
C ASN A 160 3.43 -14.51 -11.34
N TYR A 161 3.96 -14.97 -10.20
CA TYR A 161 4.24 -16.39 -9.98
C TYR A 161 3.07 -17.19 -9.44
N ASN A 162 2.06 -16.54 -8.83
CA ASN A 162 0.99 -17.23 -8.10
C ASN A 162 -0.41 -16.91 -8.62
N GLU A 163 -0.59 -15.96 -9.55
CA GLU A 163 -1.90 -15.48 -10.00
C GLU A 163 -2.77 -16.60 -10.55
N ASP A 164 -2.23 -17.48 -11.40
CA ASP A 164 -2.96 -18.64 -11.93
C ASP A 164 -3.45 -19.58 -10.83
N ASP A 165 -2.60 -19.85 -9.82
CA ASP A 165 -2.95 -20.72 -8.69
C ASP A 165 -3.97 -20.05 -7.75
N ILE A 166 -3.84 -18.74 -7.52
CA ILE A 166 -4.77 -17.93 -6.76
C ILE A 166 -6.14 -17.94 -7.43
N LEU A 167 -6.23 -17.55 -8.71
CA LEU A 167 -7.48 -17.49 -9.46
C LEU A 167 -8.15 -18.86 -9.55
N LYS A 168 -7.36 -19.92 -9.72
CA LYS A 168 -7.88 -21.30 -9.71
C LYS A 168 -8.44 -21.71 -8.34
N ALA A 169 -7.76 -21.39 -7.24
CA ALA A 169 -8.26 -21.66 -5.89
C ALA A 169 -9.54 -20.86 -5.59
N TRP A 170 -9.70 -19.72 -6.26
CA TRP A 170 -10.76 -18.75 -6.06
C TRP A 170 -11.92 -18.85 -7.06
N GLU A 171 -11.82 -19.73 -8.06
CA GLU A 171 -12.86 -20.00 -9.08
C GLU A 171 -14.28 -20.21 -8.49
N PRO A 172 -14.49 -20.85 -7.31
CA PRO A 172 -15.83 -20.96 -6.74
C PRO A 172 -16.50 -19.61 -6.39
N TYR A 173 -15.70 -18.55 -6.22
CA TYR A 173 -16.14 -17.23 -5.80
C TYR A 173 -15.95 -16.17 -6.89
N PHE A 174 -14.94 -16.33 -7.75
CA PHE A 174 -14.51 -15.39 -8.77
C PHE A 174 -14.31 -16.12 -10.10
N ASN A 175 -15.38 -16.31 -10.88
CA ASN A 175 -15.36 -17.05 -12.15
C ASN A 175 -16.14 -16.41 -13.31
N ASP A 176 -16.52 -15.13 -13.18
CA ASP A 176 -17.19 -14.46 -14.29
C ASP A 176 -16.19 -14.22 -15.41
N VAL A 177 -16.35 -14.94 -16.51
CA VAL A 177 -15.49 -14.87 -17.70
C VAL A 177 -15.50 -13.50 -18.38
N ASN A 178 -16.44 -12.63 -18.04
CA ASN A 178 -16.52 -11.25 -18.53
C ASN A 178 -15.81 -10.26 -17.61
N LEU A 179 -15.23 -10.74 -16.51
CA LEU A 179 -14.49 -9.92 -15.56
C LEU A 179 -13.00 -10.24 -15.62
N SER A 180 -12.20 -9.19 -15.48
CA SER A 180 -10.80 -9.29 -15.11
C SER A 180 -10.66 -8.91 -13.63
N TYR A 181 -9.64 -9.45 -12.99
CA TYR A 181 -9.42 -9.28 -11.56
C TYR A 181 -8.12 -8.54 -11.33
N ARG A 182 -8.19 -7.45 -10.57
CA ARG A 182 -7.01 -6.85 -9.96
C ARG A 182 -6.87 -7.44 -8.57
N ILE A 183 -5.70 -7.98 -8.27
CA ILE A 183 -5.38 -8.58 -6.98
C ILE A 183 -4.21 -7.80 -6.39
N ASP A 184 -4.36 -7.31 -5.17
CA ASP A 184 -3.29 -6.67 -4.41
C ASP A 184 -3.10 -7.46 -3.09
N LEU A 185 -1.87 -7.87 -2.80
CA LEU A 185 -1.50 -8.51 -1.55
C LEU A 185 -1.28 -7.44 -0.48
N VAL A 186 -2.22 -7.34 0.46
CA VAL A 186 -2.16 -6.33 1.52
C VAL A 186 -1.20 -6.75 2.61
N SER A 187 -1.37 -7.95 3.17
CA SER A 187 -0.54 -8.38 4.30
C SER A 187 -0.56 -9.89 4.51
N LYS A 188 0.27 -10.33 5.46
CA LYS A 188 0.36 -11.71 5.93
C LYS A 188 0.25 -11.71 7.44
N ASP A 189 -0.44 -12.70 8.00
CA ASP A 189 -0.62 -12.82 9.45
C ASP A 189 0.40 -13.77 10.09
N ALA A 190 0.39 -13.86 11.43
CA ALA A 190 1.27 -14.74 12.19
C ALA A 190 1.01 -16.25 11.98
N LYS A 191 -0.10 -16.63 11.33
CA LYS A 191 -0.48 -18.00 10.99
C LYS A 191 -0.19 -18.36 9.53
N ASP A 192 0.61 -17.54 8.86
CA ASP A 192 0.94 -17.66 7.44
C ASP A 192 -0.25 -17.55 6.48
N ARG A 193 -1.34 -16.89 6.89
CA ARG A 193 -2.47 -16.56 6.02
C ARG A 193 -2.23 -15.24 5.29
N TYR A 194 -2.75 -15.14 4.08
CA TYR A 194 -2.66 -13.94 3.26
C TYR A 194 -3.96 -13.14 3.33
N LEU A 195 -3.83 -11.82 3.32
CA LEU A 195 -4.91 -10.87 3.12
C LEU A 195 -4.71 -10.19 1.76
N PHE A 196 -5.70 -10.31 0.89
CA PHE A 196 -5.75 -9.65 -0.39
C PHE A 196 -6.87 -8.61 -0.44
N ALA A 197 -6.66 -7.57 -1.25
CA ALA A 197 -7.70 -6.70 -1.75
C ALA A 197 -7.89 -7.01 -3.24
N ILE A 198 -9.13 -7.17 -3.67
CA ILE A 198 -9.49 -7.53 -5.05
C ILE A 198 -10.39 -6.43 -5.60
N ARG A 199 -10.22 -6.09 -6.87
CA ARG A 199 -11.26 -5.40 -7.66
C ARG A 199 -11.64 -6.23 -8.87
N GLU A 200 -12.93 -6.27 -9.15
CA GLU A 200 -13.48 -6.82 -10.38
C GLU A 200 -13.62 -5.71 -11.41
N LEU A 201 -13.14 -5.95 -12.63
CA LEU A 201 -13.18 -5.03 -13.76
C LEU A 201 -13.96 -5.68 -14.91
N GLY A 202 -15.05 -5.05 -15.33
CA GLY A 202 -15.76 -5.43 -16.56
C GLY A 202 -15.52 -4.42 -17.69
N ASP A 203 -16.22 -4.63 -18.80
CA ASP A 203 -16.12 -3.77 -20.00
C ASP A 203 -16.44 -2.29 -19.73
N ASP A 204 -17.35 -2.02 -18.78
CA ASP A 204 -17.79 -0.67 -18.40
C ASP A 204 -16.98 -0.08 -17.23
N GLY A 205 -15.90 -0.73 -16.80
CA GLY A 205 -15.06 -0.31 -15.67
C GLY A 205 -15.23 -1.18 -14.42
N TYR A 206 -14.93 -0.62 -13.25
CA TYR A 206 -14.96 -1.34 -11.99
C TYR A 206 -16.38 -1.73 -11.59
N LYS A 207 -16.52 -2.96 -11.07
CA LYS A 207 -17.81 -3.48 -10.59
C LYS A 207 -17.86 -3.57 -9.08
N ASN A 208 -17.04 -4.45 -8.52
CA ASN A 208 -17.05 -4.76 -7.09
C ASN A 208 -15.62 -4.78 -6.54
N SER A 209 -15.51 -4.61 -5.24
CA SER A 209 -14.25 -4.65 -4.49
C SER A 209 -14.39 -5.59 -3.31
N TYR A 210 -13.36 -6.35 -2.99
CA TYR A 210 -13.40 -7.33 -1.89
C TYR A 210 -12.11 -7.37 -1.08
N PHE A 211 -12.23 -7.69 0.21
CA PHE A 211 -11.14 -8.26 0.99
C PHE A 211 -11.25 -9.78 1.00
N VAL A 212 -10.12 -10.46 0.91
CA VAL A 212 -10.04 -11.93 0.93
C VAL A 212 -8.94 -12.39 1.89
N ILE A 213 -9.29 -13.30 2.80
CA ILE A 213 -8.33 -14.04 3.63
C ILE A 213 -8.27 -15.48 3.15
N CYS A 214 -7.08 -15.96 2.87
CA CYS A 214 -6.83 -17.34 2.47
C CYS A 214 -5.59 -17.93 3.16
N ASN A 215 -5.48 -19.26 3.15
CA ASN A 215 -4.33 -19.97 3.71
C ASN A 215 -3.11 -19.91 2.76
N SER A 216 -2.02 -20.57 3.15
CA SER A 216 -0.77 -20.58 2.36
C SER A 216 -0.88 -21.24 0.98
N ASN A 217 -1.95 -22.00 0.72
CA ASN A 217 -2.27 -22.62 -0.56
C ASN A 217 -3.32 -21.81 -1.35
N PHE A 218 -3.59 -20.57 -0.92
CA PHE A 218 -4.59 -19.66 -1.47
C PHE A 218 -6.04 -20.11 -1.30
N GLU A 219 -6.32 -21.15 -0.52
CA GLU A 219 -7.69 -21.60 -0.30
C GLU A 219 -8.44 -20.70 0.69
N ILE A 220 -9.68 -20.35 0.34
CA ILE A 220 -10.60 -19.61 1.21
C ILE A 220 -11.34 -20.64 2.07
N GLU A 221 -10.85 -20.86 3.29
CA GLU A 221 -11.30 -21.94 4.18
C GLU A 221 -12.73 -21.74 4.74
N SER A 222 -13.29 -20.54 4.60
CA SER A 222 -14.63 -20.21 5.08
C SER A 222 -15.26 -19.11 4.23
N PRO A 223 -16.60 -19.12 4.01
CA PRO A 223 -17.30 -17.99 3.38
C PRO A 223 -17.10 -16.65 4.10
N LYS A 224 -16.73 -16.68 5.39
CA LYS A 224 -16.37 -15.47 6.16
C LYS A 224 -15.04 -14.85 5.73
N GLY A 225 -14.22 -15.58 4.97
CA GLY A 225 -12.94 -15.16 4.41
C GLY A 225 -13.07 -14.27 3.17
N ILE A 226 -14.28 -13.89 2.77
CA ILE A 226 -14.52 -12.85 1.77
C ILE A 226 -15.40 -11.76 2.39
N GLN A 227 -15.11 -10.50 2.05
CA GLN A 227 -15.92 -9.36 2.46
C GLN A 227 -15.96 -8.32 1.34
N GLU A 228 -17.15 -7.93 0.90
CA GLU A 228 -17.33 -6.82 -0.05
C GLU A 228 -16.96 -5.48 0.60
N ILE A 229 -16.34 -4.61 -0.20
CA ILE A 229 -15.89 -3.27 0.14
C ILE A 229 -16.77 -2.27 -0.63
N ASN A 230 -17.68 -1.62 0.09
CA ASN A 230 -18.62 -0.67 -0.51
C ASN A 230 -17.96 0.67 -0.87
N ASP A 231 -16.94 1.07 -0.12
CA ASP A 231 -16.19 2.32 -0.31
C ASP A 231 -14.72 2.05 -0.04
N ILE A 232 -13.90 2.08 -1.09
CA ILE A 232 -12.47 1.79 -1.01
C ILE A 232 -11.69 2.89 -0.25
N PHE A 233 -12.18 4.14 -0.28
CA PHE A 233 -11.53 5.26 0.38
C PHE A 233 -11.86 5.32 1.88
N ASN A 234 -12.98 4.70 2.28
CA ASN A 234 -13.43 4.57 3.68
C ASN A 234 -13.52 3.11 4.14
N CYS A 235 -12.51 2.29 3.83
CA CYS A 235 -12.54 0.84 4.08
C CYS A 235 -12.02 0.37 5.45
N GLN A 236 -11.46 1.25 6.29
CA GLN A 236 -10.73 0.89 7.52
C GLN A 236 -11.59 0.13 8.52
N GLU A 237 -12.81 0.60 8.78
CA GLU A 237 -13.73 -0.06 9.72
C GLU A 237 -14.19 -1.42 9.16
N THR A 238 -14.45 -1.50 7.85
CA THR A 238 -14.75 -2.76 7.16
C THR A 238 -13.59 -3.74 7.28
N LEU A 239 -12.36 -3.28 7.10
CA LEU A 239 -11.14 -4.09 7.22
C LEU A 239 -10.95 -4.59 8.64
N HIS A 240 -11.11 -3.72 9.65
CA HIS A 240 -11.00 -4.08 11.05
C HIS A 240 -12.02 -5.17 11.45
N ILE A 241 -13.30 -4.95 11.14
CA ILE A 241 -14.36 -5.95 11.40
C ILE A 241 -14.08 -7.26 10.68
N PHE A 242 -13.58 -7.19 9.44
CA PHE A 242 -13.23 -8.37 8.66
C PHE A 242 -12.10 -9.19 9.30
N LYS A 243 -11.05 -8.51 9.77
CA LYS A 243 -9.92 -9.12 10.49
C LYS A 243 -10.34 -9.72 11.82
N GLU A 244 -11.12 -9.01 12.63
CA GLU A 244 -11.63 -9.52 13.92
C GLU A 244 -12.48 -10.77 13.72
N ARG A 245 -13.41 -10.74 12.76
CA ARG A 245 -14.30 -11.87 12.43
C ARG A 245 -13.54 -13.13 12.02
N ASN A 246 -12.36 -12.97 11.42
CA ASN A 246 -11.51 -14.06 10.94
C ASN A 246 -10.33 -14.36 11.88
N HIS A 247 -10.32 -13.78 13.09
CA HIS A 247 -9.26 -13.98 14.08
C HIS A 247 -7.86 -13.70 13.49
N TRP A 248 -7.73 -12.58 12.77
CA TRP A 248 -6.46 -12.12 12.20
C TRP A 248 -5.46 -11.79 13.31
N GLU A 249 -4.22 -12.23 13.15
CA GLU A 249 -3.15 -12.03 14.14
C GLU A 249 -2.00 -11.29 13.46
N ALA A 250 -1.83 -10.01 13.79
CA ALA A 250 -0.76 -9.18 13.25
C ALA A 250 0.63 -9.82 13.48
N LEU A 251 1.55 -9.58 12.54
CA LEU A 251 2.94 -10.01 12.67
C LEU A 251 3.64 -9.17 13.74
N HIS A 252 3.94 -9.77 14.89
CA HIS A 252 4.67 -9.15 16.01
C HIS A 252 6.16 -9.44 16.01
#